data_AF-M6US67-F1
#
_entry.id   AF-M6US67-F1
#
_cell.length_a   1.000
_cell.length_b   1.000
_cell.length_c   1.000
_cell.angle_alpha   90.00
_cell.angle_beta   90.00
_cell.angle_gamma   90.00
#
_symmetry.space_group_name_H-M   'P 1'
#
loop_
_entity.id
_entity.type
_entity.pdbx_description
1 polymer ?
#
loop_
_entity_poly.entity_id
_entity_poly.type
_entity_poly.pdbx_seq_one_letter_code
_entity_poly.pdbx_strand_id
1 'polypeptide(L)'
;MKESESVYDASLQSVSHSILKKIFPISDEIGSLASVFFFLFQILEIFKNSVLRVRNRKSPLQSRTDHKVVRHVLIWYSTIRVGILRTIPMLGWIPIYFFLFLSCSPEFLKDSSSLNSETNLPSTLAIFQDKIDSVLHPEHNHDPELVKVLAGGDVMFNWGIRDTIQKHGEIAPVKGLKSLFSEADFRMVNLETPVVASKTEESKKAYVFTAHEKDLDSLKFLGVDMVFLGNNHSFDHGQRGMDETLNILNKNNILNIGAGKKLPHVLEPLNLSLKGTDLRIHSVTTVAEPSHYATLTKSGVAPFLLPSLQAAFFEKRPSGLKSHFSPIRIVSLHWGIEYSPFPTPDQRKIARTLIDSGVNIVIGHHPHIPQGVEIYKEGVILYSLGNLIFGSRNSYLNHNLVAIFHIRRNRLERVELVPIFGKFQKEDHRIRPVTGQEAQEFLHEIAVLSAEFDTQFRVEGNRAFLDLPTNSPLTPASRRKR
;
A
#
# COMPACT_ATOMS: atom_id res chain seq x y z
N MET A 1 21.77 28.86 -46.31
CA MET A 1 21.11 28.90 -44.99
C MET A 1 22.14 29.31 -43.95
N LYS A 2 22.39 30.62 -43.80
CA LYS A 2 23.21 31.23 -42.74
C LYS A 2 22.92 32.74 -42.81
N GLU A 3 21.69 33.13 -42.52
CA GLU A 3 21.33 34.57 -42.42
C GLU A 3 20.00 34.85 -41.69
N SER A 4 19.42 33.90 -40.94
CA SER A 4 18.17 34.11 -40.19
C SER A 4 18.26 33.88 -38.68
N GLU A 5 19.44 33.65 -38.12
CA GLU A 5 19.62 33.47 -36.66
C GLU A 5 20.11 34.72 -35.91
N SER A 6 20.51 35.81 -36.59
CA SER A 6 21.11 36.98 -35.91
C SER A 6 20.14 38.09 -35.51
N VAL A 7 18.85 38.01 -35.90
CA VAL A 7 17.87 39.08 -35.62
C VAL A 7 16.97 38.77 -34.42
N TYR A 8 16.91 37.50 -33.97
CA TYR A 8 16.11 37.11 -32.80
C TYR A 8 16.82 37.27 -31.46
N ASP A 9 18.16 37.31 -31.43
CA ASP A 9 18.92 37.34 -30.17
C ASP A 9 19.11 38.77 -29.61
N ALA A 10 19.12 39.78 -30.49
CA ALA A 10 19.31 41.18 -30.08
C ALA A 10 18.05 41.84 -29.46
N SER A 11 16.85 41.33 -29.76
CA SER A 11 15.59 41.88 -29.21
C SER A 11 15.27 41.36 -27.80
N LEU A 12 15.75 40.19 -27.42
CA LEU A 12 15.57 39.61 -26.07
C LEU A 12 16.57 40.18 -25.04
N GLN A 13 17.78 40.55 -25.47
CA GLN A 13 18.77 41.17 -24.57
C GLN A 13 18.43 42.62 -24.21
N SER A 14 17.81 43.40 -25.11
CA SER A 14 17.44 44.81 -24.81
C SER A 14 16.20 44.93 -23.90
N VAL A 15 15.25 44.00 -24.00
CA VAL A 15 14.06 43.95 -23.15
C VAL A 15 14.41 43.50 -21.72
N SER A 16 15.37 42.57 -21.56
CA SER A 16 15.80 42.12 -20.23
C SER A 16 16.58 43.18 -19.45
N HIS A 17 17.41 43.99 -20.12
CA HIS A 17 18.24 45.01 -19.45
C HIS A 17 17.44 46.26 -19.01
N SER A 18 16.38 46.62 -19.74
CA SER A 18 15.50 47.76 -19.44
C SER A 18 14.57 47.52 -18.24
N ILE A 19 14.11 46.28 -18.07
CA ILE A 19 13.23 45.87 -16.95
C ILE A 19 14.03 45.74 -15.65
N LEU A 20 15.26 45.22 -15.72
CA LEU A 20 16.12 45.00 -14.55
C LEU A 20 16.59 46.30 -13.86
N LYS A 21 16.70 47.42 -14.59
CA LYS A 21 17.10 48.72 -14.02
C LYS A 21 15.95 49.56 -13.44
N LYS A 22 14.69 49.20 -13.68
CA LYS A 22 13.52 49.94 -13.15
C LYS A 22 12.97 49.40 -11.82
N ILE A 23 13.55 48.31 -11.29
CA ILE A 23 13.00 47.58 -10.13
C ILE A 23 13.77 47.81 -8.82
N PHE A 24 14.88 48.56 -8.83
CA PHE A 24 15.61 48.89 -7.59
C PHE A 24 15.52 50.37 -7.26
N PRO A 25 14.92 50.70 -6.10
CA PRO A 25 15.71 51.36 -5.08
C PRO A 25 15.76 50.57 -3.77
N ILE A 26 16.83 50.87 -3.04
CA ILE A 26 17.44 50.22 -1.88
C ILE A 26 16.57 50.36 -0.61
N SER A 27 16.39 49.27 0.15
CA SER A 27 16.58 49.26 1.62
C SER A 27 16.46 47.83 2.21
N ASP A 28 17.55 47.45 2.89
CA ASP A 28 17.71 46.65 4.10
C ASP A 28 17.65 45.10 4.08
N GLU A 29 18.75 44.57 4.61
CA GLU A 29 19.25 43.21 4.57
C GLU A 29 18.40 42.24 5.39
N ILE A 30 18.37 40.97 4.92
CA ILE A 30 17.60 39.79 5.39
C ILE A 30 16.27 39.52 4.62
N GLY A 31 15.76 40.45 3.81
CA GLY A 31 14.63 40.19 2.92
C GLY A 31 14.94 39.50 1.57
N SER A 32 16.17 39.58 1.07
CA SER A 32 16.42 39.34 -0.36
C SER A 32 16.44 37.87 -0.81
N LEU A 33 16.94 36.93 0.02
CA LEU A 33 17.06 35.53 -0.41
C LEU A 33 15.69 34.84 -0.54
N ALA A 34 14.82 35.02 0.46
CA ALA A 34 13.47 34.45 0.46
C ALA A 34 12.61 35.02 -0.67
N SER A 35 12.73 36.33 -0.95
CA SER A 35 12.09 36.96 -2.09
C SER A 35 12.61 36.44 -3.43
N VAL A 36 13.92 36.20 -3.56
CA VAL A 36 14.52 35.59 -4.75
C VAL A 36 14.02 34.16 -4.97
N PHE A 37 13.93 33.34 -3.91
CA PHE A 37 13.38 31.98 -3.99
C PHE A 37 11.88 31.96 -4.32
N PHE A 38 11.11 32.87 -3.74
CA PHE A 38 9.69 33.02 -4.03
C PHE A 38 9.45 33.45 -5.49
N PHE A 39 10.29 34.35 -6.01
CA PHE A 39 10.21 34.80 -7.40
C PHE A 39 10.63 33.70 -8.39
N LEU A 40 11.69 32.95 -8.08
CA LEU A 40 12.11 31.74 -8.84
C LEU A 40 11.00 30.68 -8.86
N PHE A 41 10.30 30.48 -7.75
CA PHE A 41 9.18 29.55 -7.66
C PHE A 41 8.00 29.97 -8.55
N GLN A 42 7.66 31.27 -8.57
CA GLN A 42 6.61 31.79 -9.45
C GLN A 42 6.96 31.65 -10.94
N ILE A 43 8.21 31.92 -11.33
CA ILE A 43 8.68 31.73 -12.72
C ILE A 43 8.57 30.26 -13.13
N LEU A 44 8.95 29.33 -12.25
CA LEU A 44 8.86 27.89 -12.49
C LEU A 44 7.40 27.41 -12.65
N GLU A 45 6.45 27.94 -11.87
CA GLU A 45 5.02 27.62 -12.02
C GLU A 45 4.42 28.21 -13.30
N ILE A 46 4.81 29.42 -13.70
CA ILE A 46 4.39 30.01 -14.98
C ILE A 46 4.91 29.17 -16.15
N PHE A 47 6.14 28.67 -16.07
CA PHE A 47 6.74 27.80 -17.09
C PHE A 47 6.02 26.45 -17.19
N LYS A 48 5.74 25.80 -16.04
CA LYS A 48 4.95 24.56 -15.97
C LYS A 48 3.55 24.72 -16.59
N ASN A 49 2.84 25.80 -16.25
CA ASN A 49 1.51 26.07 -16.77
C ASN A 49 1.49 26.42 -18.26
N SER A 50 2.61 26.90 -18.81
CA SER A 50 2.79 27.15 -20.24
C SER A 50 3.05 25.83 -20.99
N VAL A 51 3.90 24.95 -20.45
CA VAL A 51 4.18 23.61 -21.00
C VAL A 51 2.94 22.71 -20.98
N LEU A 52 2.15 22.74 -19.91
CA LEU A 52 0.88 22.00 -19.82
C LEU A 52 -0.19 22.54 -20.79
N ARG A 53 -0.19 23.85 -21.08
CA ARG A 53 -1.06 24.45 -22.09
C ARG A 53 -0.71 24.00 -23.52
N VAL A 54 0.57 23.81 -23.83
CA VAL A 54 1.02 23.27 -25.13
C VAL A 54 0.59 21.81 -25.30
N ARG A 55 0.64 21.01 -24.23
CA ARG A 55 0.18 19.60 -24.22
C ARG A 55 -1.33 19.44 -24.49
N ASN A 56 -2.15 20.43 -24.13
CA ASN A 56 -3.62 20.34 -24.25
C ASN A 56 -4.20 20.92 -25.56
N ARG A 57 -3.37 21.48 -26.47
CA ARG A 57 -3.84 21.88 -27.80
C ARG A 57 -3.90 20.65 -28.72
N LYS A 58 -5.11 20.14 -28.97
CA LYS A 58 -5.37 19.12 -30.00
C LYS A 58 -4.99 19.68 -31.38
N SER A 59 -3.89 19.21 -31.96
CA SER A 59 -3.67 19.25 -33.42
C SER A 59 -3.12 17.89 -33.89
N PRO A 60 -3.50 17.39 -35.09
CA PRO A 60 -3.27 15.99 -35.47
C PRO A 60 -1.86 15.68 -35.99
N LEU A 61 -0.89 16.59 -35.86
CA LEU A 61 0.51 16.34 -36.20
C LEU A 61 1.41 16.80 -35.05
N GLN A 62 1.63 15.95 -34.05
CA GLN A 62 2.72 16.14 -33.10
C GLN A 62 3.54 14.85 -32.96
N SER A 63 4.83 14.99 -33.23
CA SER A 63 5.80 13.91 -33.38
C SER A 63 6.23 13.34 -32.01
N ARG A 64 6.71 12.08 -32.00
CA ARG A 64 7.24 11.36 -30.81
C ARG A 64 8.33 12.13 -30.03
N THR A 65 8.95 13.13 -30.65
CA THR A 65 9.98 14.01 -30.08
C THR A 65 9.41 15.02 -29.07
N ASP A 66 8.20 15.56 -29.28
CA ASP A 66 7.62 16.58 -28.38
C ASP A 66 7.23 15.99 -27.01
N HIS A 67 6.70 14.77 -26.98
CA HIS A 67 6.36 14.09 -25.72
C HIS A 67 7.59 13.77 -24.86
N LYS A 68 8.74 13.48 -25.49
CA LYS A 68 9.99 13.26 -24.74
C LYS A 68 10.52 14.55 -24.15
N VAL A 69 10.45 15.67 -24.88
CA VAL A 69 10.90 16.99 -24.38
C VAL A 69 10.02 17.46 -23.22
N VAL A 70 8.69 17.38 -23.35
CA VAL A 70 7.76 17.74 -22.27
C VAL A 70 7.99 16.87 -21.02
N ARG A 71 8.25 15.58 -21.19
CA ARG A 71 8.55 14.66 -20.08
C ARG A 71 9.86 15.02 -19.38
N HIS A 72 10.92 15.34 -20.14
CA HIS A 72 12.19 15.76 -19.54
C HIS A 72 12.09 17.10 -18.79
N VAL A 73 11.32 18.05 -19.31
CA VAL A 73 11.09 19.35 -18.65
C VAL A 73 10.32 19.18 -17.33
N LEU A 74 9.32 18.29 -17.28
CA LEU A 74 8.58 18.01 -16.04
C LEU A 74 9.44 17.27 -15.00
N ILE A 75 10.33 16.39 -15.43
CA ILE A 75 11.30 15.72 -14.55
C ILE A 75 12.29 16.75 -13.98
N TRP A 76 12.88 17.60 -14.83
CA TRP A 76 13.77 18.68 -14.40
C TRP A 76 13.09 19.64 -13.40
N TYR A 77 11.84 20.03 -13.68
CA TYR A 77 11.04 20.84 -12.77
C TYR A 77 10.86 20.17 -11.40
N SER A 78 10.58 18.87 -11.38
CA SER A 78 10.37 18.11 -10.15
C SER A 78 11.66 18.00 -9.33
N THR A 79 12.80 17.77 -9.99
CA THR A 79 14.12 17.71 -9.34
C THR A 79 14.52 19.06 -8.73
N ILE A 80 14.32 20.16 -9.45
CA ILE A 80 14.61 21.52 -8.93
C ILE A 80 13.69 21.87 -7.76
N ARG A 81 12.39 21.54 -7.85
CA ARG A 81 11.42 21.82 -6.78
C ARG A 81 11.80 21.10 -5.48
N VAL A 82 12.24 19.84 -5.58
CA VAL A 82 12.72 19.06 -4.43
C VAL A 82 14.01 19.65 -3.86
N GLY A 83 14.91 20.16 -4.71
CA GLY A 83 16.13 20.84 -4.27
C GLY A 83 15.86 22.15 -3.50
N ILE A 84 14.90 22.96 -3.97
CA ILE A 84 14.50 24.21 -3.30
C ILE A 84 13.77 23.92 -1.98
N LEU A 85 12.89 22.92 -1.93
CA LEU A 85 12.20 22.53 -0.69
C LEU A 85 13.14 21.95 0.38
N ARG A 86 14.26 21.33 -0.03
CA ARG A 86 15.30 20.82 0.88
C ARG A 86 16.21 21.90 1.47
N THR A 87 16.29 23.09 0.88
CA THR A 87 17.16 24.18 1.35
C THR A 87 16.46 25.16 2.30
N ILE A 88 15.13 25.20 2.31
CA ILE A 88 14.31 26.05 3.19
C ILE A 88 14.40 25.71 4.70
N PRO A 89 14.66 24.46 5.18
CA PRO A 89 14.70 24.19 6.61
C PRO A 89 15.93 24.74 7.36
N MET A 90 16.95 25.27 6.67
CA MET A 90 18.19 25.73 7.34
C MET A 90 18.11 27.15 7.95
N LEU A 91 16.99 27.87 7.82
CA LEU A 91 16.82 29.21 8.41
C LEU A 91 15.87 29.25 9.63
N GLY A 92 15.33 28.10 10.07
CA GLY A 92 14.30 28.03 11.13
C GLY A 92 14.81 27.82 12.57
N TRP A 93 16.11 27.78 12.83
CA TRP A 93 16.69 27.30 14.10
C TRP A 93 17.05 28.39 15.12
N ILE A 94 16.46 29.58 15.02
CA ILE A 94 16.73 30.70 15.95
C ILE A 94 15.79 30.72 17.19
N PRO A 95 14.56 30.18 17.21
CA PRO A 95 13.72 30.26 18.43
C PRO A 95 13.98 29.16 19.48
N ILE A 96 14.64 28.05 19.14
CA ILE A 96 14.75 26.86 20.02
C ILE A 96 15.80 27.04 21.13
N TYR A 97 16.80 27.90 20.92
CA TYR A 97 17.81 28.19 21.94
C TYR A 97 17.31 29.09 23.09
N PHE A 98 16.15 29.75 22.92
CA PHE A 98 15.57 30.61 23.96
C PHE A 98 14.76 29.83 25.02
N PHE A 99 14.29 28.62 24.68
CA PHE A 99 13.49 27.78 25.60
C PHE A 99 14.32 26.85 26.48
N LEU A 100 15.56 26.56 26.10
CA LEU A 100 16.45 25.67 26.87
C LEU A 100 17.19 26.36 28.04
N PHE A 101 16.97 27.67 28.26
CA PHE A 101 17.60 28.43 29.34
C PHE A 101 16.71 28.59 30.60
N LEU A 102 15.50 28.02 30.64
CA LEU A 102 14.52 28.22 31.73
C LEU A 102 14.12 26.94 32.50
N SER A 103 14.87 25.84 32.35
CA SER A 103 14.55 24.55 32.99
C SER A 103 15.58 24.09 34.02
N CYS A 104 16.10 25.02 34.83
CA CYS A 104 16.95 24.69 35.97
C CYS A 104 16.28 25.18 37.26
N SER A 105 15.51 24.31 37.95
CA SER A 105 15.30 24.32 39.41
C SER A 105 14.63 23.00 39.84
N PRO A 106 15.19 22.21 40.77
CA PRO A 106 14.55 20.99 41.27
C PRO A 106 14.03 21.18 42.70
N GLU A 107 12.71 21.17 42.90
CA GLU A 107 12.08 21.03 44.22
C GLU A 107 10.56 20.83 44.03
N PHE A 108 10.05 19.60 44.13
CA PHE A 108 8.69 19.27 44.59
C PHE A 108 8.42 17.75 44.49
N LEU A 109 8.89 16.97 45.47
CA LEU A 109 8.37 15.62 45.73
C LEU A 109 8.38 15.37 47.24
N LYS A 110 7.26 15.71 47.90
CA LYS A 110 6.86 15.19 49.22
C LYS A 110 5.35 15.38 49.41
N ASP A 111 4.74 14.37 50.04
CA ASP A 111 3.34 14.19 50.41
C ASP A 111 2.38 13.88 49.23
N SER A 112 1.47 12.91 49.28
CA SER A 112 0.77 12.35 50.44
C SER A 112 0.24 10.94 50.14
N SER A 113 0.46 10.02 51.08
CA SER A 113 -0.33 8.81 51.29
C SER A 113 -1.61 9.15 52.05
N SER A 114 -2.78 8.86 51.48
CA SER A 114 -4.00 8.37 52.16
C SER A 114 -5.25 8.76 51.35
N LEU A 115 -6.01 7.76 50.88
CA LEU A 115 -7.48 7.71 50.87
C LEU A 115 -7.93 6.47 50.07
N ASN A 116 -8.36 5.44 50.82
CA ASN A 116 -9.21 4.39 50.31
C ASN A 116 -10.63 4.93 50.14
N SER A 117 -11.21 4.79 48.94
CA SER A 117 -12.65 4.64 48.77
C SER A 117 -12.94 3.88 47.48
N GLU A 118 -13.45 2.67 47.63
CA GLU A 118 -13.98 1.84 46.56
C GLU A 118 -15.09 2.58 45.81
N THR A 119 -14.86 2.85 44.53
CA THR A 119 -15.92 3.13 43.56
C THR A 119 -15.59 2.40 42.26
N ASN A 120 -16.59 1.70 41.72
CA ASN A 120 -16.53 0.85 40.54
C ASN A 120 -16.06 1.61 39.28
N LEU A 121 -14.75 1.68 39.05
CA LEU A 121 -14.13 2.00 37.77
C LEU A 121 -13.64 0.70 37.11
N PRO A 122 -13.95 0.41 35.82
CA PRO A 122 -13.14 -0.49 35.03
C PRO A 122 -11.73 0.09 35.04
N SER A 123 -10.83 -0.60 35.70
CA SER A 123 -9.68 0.03 36.33
C SER A 123 -8.68 0.52 35.28
N THR A 124 -8.20 1.75 35.46
CA THR A 124 -6.95 2.27 34.86
C THR A 124 -5.79 1.27 35.02
N LEU A 125 -5.90 0.40 36.04
CA LEU A 125 -5.06 -0.75 36.30
C LEU A 125 -5.08 -1.79 35.16
N ALA A 126 -6.21 -2.08 34.52
CA ALA A 126 -6.27 -3.01 33.38
C ALA A 126 -5.53 -2.46 32.14
N ILE A 127 -5.67 -1.15 31.89
CA ILE A 127 -4.97 -0.45 30.81
C ILE A 127 -3.45 -0.35 31.09
N PHE A 128 -3.09 -0.18 32.37
CA PHE A 128 -1.68 -0.19 32.79
C PHE A 128 -1.09 -1.59 32.79
N GLN A 129 -1.85 -2.60 33.17
CA GLN A 129 -1.43 -4.00 33.17
C GLN A 129 -1.18 -4.49 31.74
N ASP A 130 -2.04 -4.14 30.78
CA ASP A 130 -1.80 -4.43 29.35
C ASP A 130 -0.51 -3.77 28.82
N LYS A 131 -0.23 -2.54 29.25
CA LYS A 131 1.02 -1.86 28.89
C LYS A 131 2.24 -2.51 29.53
N ILE A 132 2.13 -2.96 30.78
CA ILE A 132 3.21 -3.62 31.50
C ILE A 132 3.46 -5.02 30.93
N ASP A 133 2.41 -5.79 30.65
CA ASP A 133 2.49 -7.14 30.09
C ASP A 133 3.03 -7.09 28.64
N SER A 134 2.68 -6.07 27.85
CA SER A 134 3.26 -5.84 26.51
C SER A 134 4.76 -5.51 26.51
N VAL A 135 5.28 -5.04 27.66
CA VAL A 135 6.70 -4.70 27.84
C VAL A 135 7.48 -5.89 28.45
N LEU A 136 6.82 -6.73 29.25
CA LEU A 136 7.44 -7.86 29.95
C LEU A 136 7.36 -9.19 29.18
N HIS A 137 6.39 -9.35 28.27
CA HIS A 137 6.18 -10.57 27.47
C HIS A 137 5.97 -10.24 25.98
N PRO A 138 7.05 -9.99 25.22
CA PRO A 138 6.99 -9.59 23.80
C PRO A 138 6.59 -10.73 22.84
N GLU A 139 6.52 -11.97 23.34
CA GLU A 139 6.21 -13.18 22.58
C GLU A 139 4.71 -13.49 22.73
N HIS A 140 3.91 -13.08 21.74
CA HIS A 140 2.47 -13.37 21.56
C HIS A 140 1.44 -12.47 22.25
N ASN A 141 0.56 -11.95 21.39
CA ASN A 141 -0.63 -11.17 21.68
C ASN A 141 -1.61 -11.99 22.55
N HIS A 142 -1.58 -11.79 23.87
CA HIS A 142 -2.40 -12.52 24.85
C HIS A 142 -3.87 -12.08 24.90
N ASP A 143 -4.21 -11.01 24.19
CA ASP A 143 -5.59 -10.54 24.13
C ASP A 143 -6.47 -11.57 23.39
N PRO A 144 -7.39 -12.25 24.09
CA PRO A 144 -8.15 -13.35 23.54
C PRO A 144 -9.18 -12.89 22.49
N GLU A 145 -9.38 -11.59 22.32
CA GLU A 145 -10.39 -11.02 21.42
C GLU A 145 -9.80 -10.27 20.24
N LEU A 146 -8.48 -10.03 20.25
CA LEU A 146 -7.74 -9.40 19.17
C LEU A 146 -7.21 -10.47 18.20
N VAL A 147 -7.67 -10.37 16.96
CA VAL A 147 -7.16 -11.14 15.82
C VAL A 147 -6.22 -10.26 15.01
N LYS A 148 -5.02 -10.75 14.74
CA LYS A 148 -4.10 -10.15 13.76
C LYS A 148 -4.19 -10.90 12.44
N VAL A 149 -4.67 -10.22 11.40
CA VAL A 149 -4.75 -10.76 10.04
C VAL A 149 -3.65 -10.12 9.19
N LEU A 150 -2.75 -10.93 8.63
CA LEU A 150 -1.67 -10.47 7.76
C LEU A 150 -2.07 -10.62 6.29
N ALA A 151 -1.78 -9.58 5.50
CA ALA A 151 -1.88 -9.61 4.04
C ALA A 151 -0.54 -9.29 3.39
N GLY A 152 -0.08 -10.18 2.53
CA GLY A 152 1.08 -9.99 1.66
C GLY A 152 0.68 -9.69 0.21
N GLY A 153 1.60 -9.07 -0.52
CA GLY A 153 1.47 -8.78 -1.95
C GLY A 153 1.57 -10.00 -2.87
N ASP A 154 1.97 -9.74 -4.11
CA ASP A 154 1.97 -10.72 -5.20
C ASP A 154 3.06 -11.79 -5.03
N VAL A 155 2.69 -13.06 -5.22
CA VAL A 155 3.55 -14.24 -5.11
C VAL A 155 3.69 -14.90 -6.47
N MET A 156 4.93 -14.93 -6.96
CA MET A 156 5.33 -15.49 -8.23
C MET A 156 6.71 -16.14 -8.12
N PHE A 157 6.77 -17.42 -8.49
CA PHE A 157 7.94 -18.29 -8.25
C PHE A 157 8.92 -18.38 -9.43
N ASN A 158 8.73 -17.57 -10.47
CA ASN A 158 9.57 -17.58 -11.66
C ASN A 158 10.76 -16.58 -11.53
N TRP A 159 11.61 -16.56 -12.57
CA TRP A 159 12.77 -15.67 -12.68
C TRP A 159 13.74 -15.79 -11.50
N GLY A 160 14.20 -14.68 -10.91
CA GLY A 160 15.21 -14.69 -9.85
C GLY A 160 14.81 -15.49 -8.60
N ILE A 161 13.51 -15.69 -8.35
CA ILE A 161 13.06 -16.58 -7.27
C ILE A 161 13.35 -18.03 -7.63
N ARG A 162 13.09 -18.44 -8.87
CA ARG A 162 13.44 -19.78 -9.37
C ARG A 162 14.94 -20.03 -9.25
N ASP A 163 15.76 -19.07 -9.65
CA ASP A 163 17.23 -19.15 -9.54
C ASP A 163 17.65 -19.40 -8.08
N THR A 164 17.09 -18.62 -7.14
CA THR A 164 17.36 -18.78 -5.70
C THR A 164 16.93 -20.15 -5.19
N ILE A 165 15.73 -20.62 -5.55
CA ILE A 165 15.20 -21.92 -5.11
C ILE A 165 16.09 -23.06 -5.62
N GLN A 166 16.50 -23.04 -6.89
CA GLN A 166 17.36 -24.07 -7.45
C GLN A 166 18.72 -24.16 -6.76
N LYS A 167 19.27 -23.01 -6.36
CA LYS A 167 20.60 -22.92 -5.74
C LYS A 167 20.60 -23.17 -4.24
N HIS A 168 19.52 -22.80 -3.54
CA HIS A 168 19.50 -22.70 -2.07
C HIS A 168 18.31 -23.39 -1.40
N GLY A 169 17.40 -23.99 -2.18
CA GLY A 169 16.20 -24.65 -1.68
C GLY A 169 14.99 -23.72 -1.55
N GLU A 170 13.83 -24.34 -1.41
CA GLU A 170 12.50 -23.73 -1.53
C GLU A 170 12.23 -22.66 -0.47
N ILE A 171 12.84 -22.76 0.72
CA ILE A 171 12.64 -21.82 1.85
C ILE A 171 13.55 -20.58 1.74
N ALA A 172 14.66 -20.68 0.98
CA ALA A 172 15.69 -19.64 0.94
C ALA A 172 15.17 -18.23 0.59
N PRO A 173 14.22 -18.04 -0.35
CA PRO A 173 13.72 -16.72 -0.68
C PRO A 173 13.02 -16.02 0.49
N VAL A 174 12.39 -16.76 1.40
CA VAL A 174 11.48 -16.21 2.43
C VAL A 174 11.96 -16.37 3.86
N LYS A 175 13.14 -16.96 4.08
CA LYS A 175 13.66 -17.26 5.43
C LYS A 175 13.64 -16.04 6.36
N GLY A 176 13.94 -14.85 5.84
CA GLY A 176 13.97 -13.59 6.60
C GLY A 176 12.60 -13.08 7.07
N LEU A 177 11.50 -13.61 6.54
CA LEU A 177 10.14 -13.19 6.88
C LEU A 177 9.51 -14.00 8.02
N LYS A 178 10.15 -15.08 8.49
CA LYS A 178 9.52 -16.02 9.43
C LYS A 178 8.99 -15.34 10.69
N SER A 179 9.80 -14.51 11.34
CA SER A 179 9.42 -13.82 12.57
C SER A 179 8.22 -12.90 12.35
N LEU A 180 8.23 -12.09 11.28
CA LEU A 180 7.13 -11.21 10.93
C LEU A 180 5.82 -11.98 10.71
N PHE A 181 5.86 -13.09 9.96
CA PHE A 181 4.63 -13.86 9.68
C PHE A 181 4.08 -14.56 10.92
N SER A 182 4.94 -14.96 11.86
CA SER A 182 4.53 -15.56 13.13
C SER A 182 3.78 -14.59 14.06
N GLU A 183 3.82 -13.29 13.81
CA GLU A 183 3.08 -12.28 14.60
C GLU A 183 1.56 -12.32 14.38
N ALA A 184 1.11 -12.91 13.27
CA ALA A 184 -0.30 -12.93 12.86
C ALA A 184 -1.00 -14.26 13.19
N ASP A 185 -2.30 -14.18 13.46
CA ASP A 185 -3.18 -15.33 13.70
C ASP A 185 -3.69 -15.96 12.39
N PHE A 186 -3.76 -15.19 11.31
CA PHE A 186 -4.18 -15.63 9.97
C PHE A 186 -3.41 -14.88 8.89
N ARG A 187 -2.86 -15.57 7.89
CA ARG A 187 -2.03 -14.97 6.83
C ARG A 187 -2.57 -15.27 5.44
N MET A 188 -2.77 -14.21 4.67
CA MET A 188 -3.29 -14.24 3.30
C MET A 188 -2.29 -13.62 2.33
N VAL A 189 -2.14 -14.18 1.13
CA VAL A 189 -1.25 -13.63 0.08
C VAL A 189 -1.90 -13.77 -1.31
N ASN A 190 -1.48 -12.98 -2.30
CA ASN A 190 -1.96 -13.15 -3.68
C ASN A 190 -1.06 -14.13 -4.44
N LEU A 191 -1.55 -15.35 -4.71
CA LEU A 191 -0.82 -16.34 -5.48
C LEU A 191 -1.07 -16.12 -6.97
N GLU A 192 -0.17 -15.39 -7.61
CA GLU A 192 -0.24 -14.98 -9.01
C GLU A 192 0.57 -15.92 -9.92
N THR A 193 0.64 -17.19 -9.54
CA THR A 193 1.34 -18.21 -10.30
C THR A 193 0.67 -19.54 -10.04
N PRO A 194 0.11 -20.20 -11.08
CA PRO A 194 -0.48 -21.51 -10.93
C PRO A 194 0.57 -22.54 -10.48
N VAL A 195 0.11 -23.54 -9.73
CA VAL A 195 0.93 -24.62 -9.20
C VAL A 195 0.60 -25.88 -9.97
N VAL A 196 1.53 -26.35 -10.79
CA VAL A 196 1.34 -27.48 -11.71
C VAL A 196 2.59 -28.35 -11.76
N ALA A 197 2.43 -29.63 -12.08
CA ALA A 197 3.54 -30.55 -12.25
C ALA A 197 4.40 -30.17 -13.48
N SER A 198 3.78 -29.68 -14.54
CA SER A 198 4.47 -29.29 -15.78
C SER A 198 3.76 -28.14 -16.48
N LYS A 199 4.54 -27.34 -17.23
CA LYS A 199 4.01 -26.26 -18.06
C LYS A 199 3.14 -26.83 -19.18
N THR A 200 1.89 -26.37 -19.26
CA THR A 200 1.01 -26.61 -20.42
C THR A 200 1.19 -25.54 -21.48
N GLU A 201 0.97 -25.89 -22.76
CA GLU A 201 1.00 -24.95 -23.90
C GLU A 201 -0.39 -24.35 -24.21
N GLU A 202 -1.30 -24.33 -23.23
CA GLU A 202 -2.70 -23.93 -23.46
C GLU A 202 -2.90 -22.42 -23.59
N SER A 203 -2.00 -21.62 -23.02
CA SER A 203 -2.07 -20.16 -23.06
C SER A 203 -1.16 -19.55 -24.12
N LYS A 204 -1.69 -18.53 -24.80
CA LYS A 204 -0.96 -17.72 -25.80
C LYS A 204 -0.35 -16.46 -25.20
N LYS A 205 -0.36 -16.30 -23.87
CA LYS A 205 0.20 -15.13 -23.19
C LYS A 205 1.70 -15.03 -23.42
N ALA A 206 2.19 -13.78 -23.45
CA ALA A 206 3.63 -13.51 -23.51
C ALA A 206 4.38 -14.09 -22.29
N TYR A 207 3.71 -14.12 -21.14
CA TYR A 207 4.21 -14.71 -19.91
C TYR A 207 3.20 -15.74 -19.40
N VAL A 208 3.69 -16.96 -19.20
CA VAL A 208 2.98 -18.08 -18.59
C VAL A 208 3.78 -18.46 -17.36
N PHE A 209 3.26 -18.13 -16.18
CA PHE A 209 3.94 -18.39 -14.91
C PHE A 209 3.66 -19.80 -14.41
N THR A 210 4.65 -20.39 -13.73
CA THR A 210 4.59 -21.80 -13.33
C THR A 210 5.34 -22.00 -12.02
N ALA A 211 4.61 -22.44 -11.01
CA ALA A 211 5.14 -23.00 -9.78
C ALA A 211 4.92 -24.51 -9.75
N HIS A 212 5.70 -25.19 -8.92
CA HIS A 212 5.60 -26.61 -8.63
C HIS A 212 5.16 -26.81 -7.19
N GLU A 213 4.60 -27.97 -6.87
CA GLU A 213 4.10 -28.26 -5.52
C GLU A 213 5.14 -27.98 -4.41
N LYS A 214 6.42 -28.28 -4.66
CA LYS A 214 7.50 -28.02 -3.69
C LYS A 214 7.70 -26.53 -3.40
N ASP A 215 7.41 -25.63 -4.35
CA ASP A 215 7.58 -24.20 -4.10
C ASP A 215 6.64 -23.70 -3.00
N LEU A 216 5.53 -24.41 -2.75
CA LEU A 216 4.63 -24.12 -1.63
C LEU A 216 5.29 -24.34 -0.27
N ASP A 217 6.45 -24.99 -0.18
CA ASP A 217 7.19 -25.11 1.08
C ASP A 217 7.66 -23.74 1.59
N SER A 218 7.87 -22.75 0.71
CA SER A 218 8.02 -21.34 1.11
C SER A 218 6.79 -20.83 1.87
N LEU A 219 5.58 -21.08 1.34
CA LEU A 219 4.33 -20.61 1.95
C LEU A 219 4.02 -21.34 3.26
N LYS A 220 4.23 -22.65 3.30
CA LYS A 220 4.09 -23.46 4.53
C LYS A 220 5.07 -23.02 5.61
N PHE A 221 6.32 -22.74 5.25
CA PHE A 221 7.32 -22.25 6.19
C PHE A 221 6.89 -20.93 6.83
N LEU A 222 6.29 -20.03 6.05
CA LEU A 222 5.69 -18.80 6.57
C LEU A 222 4.36 -19.00 7.32
N GLY A 223 3.76 -20.19 7.23
CA GLY A 223 2.47 -20.49 7.82
C GLY A 223 1.32 -19.78 7.11
N VAL A 224 1.40 -19.58 5.79
CA VAL A 224 0.33 -18.99 4.99
C VAL A 224 -0.90 -19.90 5.04
N ASP A 225 -2.03 -19.34 5.46
CA ASP A 225 -3.28 -20.07 5.63
C ASP A 225 -4.13 -20.04 4.35
N MET A 226 -4.02 -18.96 3.58
CA MET A 226 -4.91 -18.70 2.44
C MET A 226 -4.21 -17.94 1.30
N VAL A 227 -4.63 -18.25 0.06
CA VAL A 227 -4.21 -17.52 -1.13
C VAL A 227 -5.40 -16.93 -1.92
N PHE A 228 -5.17 -15.75 -2.49
CA PHE A 228 -6.07 -15.16 -3.49
C PHE A 228 -5.68 -15.66 -4.89
N LEU A 229 -6.66 -16.14 -5.65
CA LEU A 229 -6.52 -16.60 -7.04
C LEU A 229 -7.31 -15.74 -8.05
N GLY A 230 -8.04 -14.72 -7.58
CA GLY A 230 -8.72 -13.75 -8.42
C GLY A 230 -7.73 -12.77 -9.04
N ASN A 231 -6.84 -13.27 -9.91
CA ASN A 231 -5.80 -12.51 -10.61
C ASN A 231 -5.71 -12.95 -12.08
N ASN A 232 -4.93 -12.25 -12.89
CA ASN A 232 -4.81 -12.52 -14.33
C ASN A 232 -3.98 -13.77 -14.68
N HIS A 233 -3.16 -14.29 -13.76
CA HIS A 233 -2.27 -15.41 -14.02
C HIS A 233 -2.76 -16.77 -13.52
N SER A 234 -3.79 -16.82 -12.67
CA SER A 234 -4.30 -18.08 -12.11
C SER A 234 -4.86 -19.08 -13.15
N PHE A 235 -5.17 -18.62 -14.37
CA PHE A 235 -5.62 -19.45 -15.49
C PHE A 235 -4.58 -19.58 -16.62
N ASP A 236 -3.31 -19.25 -16.37
CA ASP A 236 -2.23 -19.32 -17.36
C ASP A 236 -2.04 -20.72 -17.98
N HIS A 237 -2.45 -21.77 -17.27
CA HIS A 237 -2.38 -23.16 -17.73
C HIS A 237 -3.74 -23.75 -18.11
N GLY A 238 -4.71 -22.88 -18.37
CA GLY A 238 -6.07 -23.25 -18.75
C GLY A 238 -6.82 -24.03 -17.66
N GLN A 239 -7.84 -24.76 -18.10
CA GLN A 239 -8.70 -25.54 -17.21
C GLN A 239 -7.90 -26.57 -16.40
N ARG A 240 -7.02 -27.32 -17.09
CA ARG A 240 -6.28 -28.42 -16.47
C ARG A 240 -5.36 -27.90 -15.38
N GLY A 241 -4.60 -26.84 -15.67
CA GLY A 241 -3.69 -26.27 -14.68
C GLY A 241 -4.40 -25.59 -13.51
N MET A 242 -5.58 -25.00 -13.74
CA MET A 242 -6.41 -24.49 -12.65
C MET A 242 -6.91 -25.61 -11.74
N ASP A 243 -7.48 -26.68 -12.30
CA ASP A 243 -7.95 -27.83 -11.51
C ASP A 243 -6.81 -28.47 -10.71
N GLU A 244 -5.63 -28.61 -11.34
CA GLU A 244 -4.42 -29.11 -10.69
C GLU A 244 -3.95 -28.18 -9.55
N THR A 245 -3.91 -26.87 -9.79
CA THR A 245 -3.54 -25.86 -8.78
C THR A 245 -4.46 -25.97 -7.56
N LEU A 246 -5.77 -26.01 -7.78
CA LEU A 246 -6.76 -26.12 -6.70
C LEU A 246 -6.60 -27.42 -5.91
N ASN A 247 -6.35 -28.54 -6.60
CA ASN A 247 -6.10 -29.83 -5.95
C ASN A 247 -4.82 -29.83 -5.11
N ILE A 248 -3.73 -29.25 -5.63
CA ILE A 248 -2.46 -29.16 -4.92
C ILE A 248 -2.59 -28.25 -3.69
N LEU A 249 -3.26 -27.09 -3.80
CA LEU A 249 -3.51 -26.20 -2.67
C LEU A 249 -4.32 -26.90 -1.57
N ASN A 250 -5.41 -27.59 -1.95
CA ASN A 250 -6.23 -28.35 -1.01
C ASN A 250 -5.45 -29.48 -0.33
N LYS A 251 -4.65 -30.24 -1.08
CA LYS A 251 -3.76 -31.29 -0.55
C LYS A 251 -2.75 -30.73 0.47
N ASN A 252 -2.33 -29.48 0.30
CA ASN A 252 -1.38 -28.80 1.18
C ASN A 252 -2.06 -27.97 2.28
N ASN A 253 -3.39 -28.10 2.45
CA ASN A 253 -4.19 -27.37 3.44
C ASN A 253 -4.08 -25.84 3.32
N ILE A 254 -3.92 -25.32 2.11
CA ILE A 254 -3.92 -23.88 1.83
C ILE A 254 -5.28 -23.49 1.27
N LEU A 255 -6.03 -22.68 2.02
CA LEU A 255 -7.33 -22.17 1.60
C LEU A 255 -7.17 -21.29 0.36
N ASN A 256 -8.18 -21.26 -0.50
CA ASN A 256 -8.12 -20.46 -1.73
C ASN A 256 -9.51 -19.99 -2.14
N ILE A 257 -9.56 -18.82 -2.80
CA ILE A 257 -10.77 -18.23 -3.38
C ILE A 257 -10.43 -17.41 -4.64
N GLY A 258 -11.45 -17.05 -5.41
CA GLY A 258 -11.32 -16.16 -6.57
C GLY A 258 -11.02 -16.89 -7.88
N ALA A 259 -10.99 -18.22 -7.88
CA ALA A 259 -10.89 -19.04 -9.08
C ALA A 259 -11.54 -20.41 -8.88
N GLY A 260 -11.95 -21.06 -9.97
CA GLY A 260 -12.64 -22.34 -9.88
C GLY A 260 -13.57 -22.63 -11.05
N LYS A 261 -14.40 -23.65 -10.87
CA LYS A 261 -15.09 -24.35 -11.97
C LYS A 261 -16.09 -23.53 -12.78
N LYS A 262 -16.80 -22.60 -12.13
CA LYS A 262 -17.91 -21.84 -12.72
C LYS A 262 -18.11 -20.53 -11.97
N LEU A 263 -18.70 -19.54 -12.64
CA LEU A 263 -18.89 -18.19 -12.15
C LEU A 263 -19.54 -18.08 -10.76
N PRO A 264 -20.63 -18.81 -10.42
CA PRO A 264 -21.23 -18.70 -9.09
C PRO A 264 -20.26 -19.09 -7.97
N HIS A 265 -19.51 -20.18 -8.17
CA HIS A 265 -18.57 -20.71 -7.19
C HIS A 265 -17.36 -19.80 -6.99
N VAL A 266 -16.81 -19.21 -8.06
CA VAL A 266 -15.63 -18.33 -7.92
C VAL A 266 -15.95 -17.00 -7.23
N LEU A 267 -17.23 -16.61 -7.18
CA LEU A 267 -17.71 -15.43 -6.48
C LEU A 267 -18.08 -15.70 -5.01
N GLU A 268 -18.10 -16.96 -4.57
CA GLU A 268 -18.40 -17.29 -3.18
C GLU A 268 -17.30 -16.77 -2.24
N PRO A 269 -17.66 -16.11 -1.14
CA PRO A 269 -16.68 -15.71 -0.15
C PRO A 269 -16.19 -16.87 0.69
N LEU A 270 -14.95 -16.74 1.16
CA LEU A 270 -14.54 -17.47 2.36
C LEU A 270 -15.15 -16.79 3.59
N ASN A 271 -15.91 -17.55 4.38
CA ASN A 271 -16.42 -17.11 5.68
C ASN A 271 -15.72 -17.92 6.77
N LEU A 272 -15.13 -17.26 7.78
CA LEU A 272 -14.52 -17.94 8.92
C LEU A 272 -14.66 -17.11 10.20
N SER A 273 -14.48 -17.75 11.36
CA SER A 273 -14.52 -17.09 12.66
C SER A 273 -13.23 -17.40 13.43
N LEU A 274 -12.53 -16.37 13.88
CA LEU A 274 -11.27 -16.43 14.63
C LEU A 274 -11.43 -15.63 15.91
N LYS A 275 -11.22 -16.23 17.08
CA LYS A 275 -11.29 -15.54 18.39
C LYS A 275 -12.55 -14.64 18.55
N GLY A 276 -13.71 -15.11 18.08
CA GLY A 276 -14.97 -14.34 18.11
C GLY A 276 -15.10 -13.22 17.08
N THR A 277 -14.12 -13.07 16.17
CA THR A 277 -14.17 -12.21 14.99
C THR A 277 -14.55 -13.02 13.75
N ASP A 278 -15.65 -12.64 13.12
CA ASP A 278 -16.13 -13.20 11.87
C ASP A 278 -15.56 -12.42 10.67
N LEU A 279 -14.95 -13.13 9.72
CA LEU A 279 -14.40 -12.59 8.48
C LEU A 279 -15.20 -13.11 7.28
N ARG A 280 -15.46 -12.23 6.30
CA ARG A 280 -16.02 -12.56 4.99
C ARG A 280 -15.12 -11.99 3.89
N ILE A 281 -14.51 -12.87 3.10
CA ILE A 281 -13.38 -12.51 2.23
C ILE A 281 -13.69 -12.88 0.78
N HIS A 282 -13.52 -11.94 -0.15
CA HIS A 282 -13.65 -12.15 -1.59
C HIS A 282 -12.33 -11.87 -2.32
N SER A 283 -12.14 -12.47 -3.49
CA SER A 283 -11.01 -12.21 -4.38
C SER A 283 -11.50 -12.13 -5.82
N VAL A 284 -11.20 -11.04 -6.52
CA VAL A 284 -11.67 -10.79 -7.89
C VAL A 284 -10.67 -9.95 -8.68
N THR A 285 -10.74 -10.01 -10.01
CA THR A 285 -9.85 -9.27 -10.92
C THR A 285 -10.58 -8.44 -11.97
N THR A 286 -9.97 -7.31 -12.34
CA THR A 286 -10.40 -6.45 -13.46
C THR A 286 -9.49 -6.54 -14.69
N VAL A 287 -8.41 -7.32 -14.61
CA VAL A 287 -7.31 -7.30 -15.59
C VAL A 287 -6.94 -8.69 -16.14
N ALA A 288 -7.83 -9.68 -16.04
CA ALA A 288 -7.62 -10.97 -16.68
C ALA A 288 -7.98 -10.93 -18.18
N GLU A 289 -7.39 -11.82 -18.97
CA GLU A 289 -7.82 -12.00 -20.35
C GLU A 289 -9.31 -12.39 -20.42
N PRO A 290 -10.08 -11.90 -21.40
CA PRO A 290 -11.50 -12.22 -21.52
C PRO A 290 -11.81 -13.72 -21.49
N SER A 291 -10.92 -14.56 -22.03
CA SER A 291 -11.04 -16.02 -22.04
C SER A 291 -10.70 -16.70 -20.71
N HIS A 292 -10.11 -15.98 -19.75
CA HIS A 292 -9.68 -16.50 -18.45
C HIS A 292 -10.75 -16.32 -17.37
N TYR A 293 -11.76 -15.49 -17.61
CA TYR A 293 -12.87 -15.32 -16.67
C TYR A 293 -13.78 -16.55 -16.61
N ALA A 294 -14.18 -16.91 -15.40
CA ALA A 294 -15.19 -17.94 -15.21
C ALA A 294 -16.53 -17.51 -15.82
N THR A 295 -17.28 -18.47 -16.35
CA THR A 295 -18.65 -18.28 -16.86
C THR A 295 -19.58 -19.30 -16.22
N LEU A 296 -20.87 -19.28 -16.57
CA LEU A 296 -21.82 -20.30 -16.09
C LEU A 296 -21.44 -21.73 -16.53
N THR A 297 -20.63 -21.87 -17.58
CA THR A 297 -20.28 -23.17 -18.18
C THR A 297 -18.78 -23.46 -18.23
N LYS A 298 -17.92 -22.48 -17.92
CA LYS A 298 -16.46 -22.61 -17.99
C LYS A 298 -15.80 -22.15 -16.70
N SER A 299 -14.70 -22.80 -16.36
CA SER A 299 -13.85 -22.38 -15.24
C SER A 299 -13.05 -21.16 -15.60
N GLY A 300 -12.51 -20.54 -14.57
CA GLY A 300 -11.66 -19.37 -14.70
C GLY A 300 -11.55 -18.62 -13.40
N VAL A 301 -11.09 -17.39 -13.50
CA VAL A 301 -10.93 -16.47 -12.38
C VAL A 301 -12.18 -15.62 -12.20
N ALA A 302 -12.39 -15.15 -10.98
CA ALA A 302 -13.55 -14.36 -10.61
C ALA A 302 -13.48 -12.94 -11.22
N PRO A 303 -14.40 -12.57 -12.13
CA PRO A 303 -14.48 -11.21 -12.61
C PRO A 303 -14.95 -10.27 -11.50
N PHE A 304 -14.41 -9.06 -11.49
CA PHE A 304 -15.02 -7.98 -10.73
C PHE A 304 -16.36 -7.60 -11.36
N LEU A 305 -17.44 -7.94 -10.67
CA LEU A 305 -18.82 -7.57 -11.03
C LEU A 305 -19.43 -6.80 -9.86
N LEU A 306 -19.43 -5.47 -9.94
CA LEU A 306 -19.87 -4.60 -8.85
C LEU A 306 -21.29 -4.97 -8.35
N PRO A 307 -22.31 -5.19 -9.20
CA PRO A 307 -23.63 -5.60 -8.72
C PRO A 307 -23.63 -6.95 -7.99
N SER A 308 -22.82 -7.92 -8.45
CA SER A 308 -22.70 -9.23 -7.81
C SER A 308 -22.03 -9.14 -6.45
N LEU A 309 -20.98 -8.31 -6.33
CA LEU A 309 -20.33 -8.06 -5.05
C LEU A 309 -21.26 -7.32 -4.10
N GLN A 310 -21.93 -6.27 -4.58
CA GLN A 310 -22.96 -5.59 -3.80
C GLN A 310 -24.03 -6.57 -3.31
N ALA A 311 -24.59 -7.40 -4.19
CA ALA A 311 -25.56 -8.42 -3.82
C ALA A 311 -25.01 -9.40 -2.76
N ALA A 312 -23.79 -9.93 -2.97
CA ALA A 312 -23.10 -10.79 -2.00
C ALA A 312 -22.83 -10.08 -0.66
N PHE A 313 -22.71 -8.74 -0.67
CA PHE A 313 -22.60 -7.96 0.55
C PHE A 313 -23.94 -7.70 1.24
N PHE A 314 -25.01 -7.50 0.49
CA PHE A 314 -26.37 -7.32 1.00
C PHE A 314 -27.05 -8.64 1.40
N GLU A 315 -26.51 -9.80 1.02
CA GLU A 315 -26.99 -11.08 1.53
C GLU A 315 -26.92 -11.13 3.06
N LYS A 316 -28.08 -11.48 3.64
CA LYS A 316 -28.31 -11.60 5.09
C LYS A 316 -27.17 -12.38 5.74
N ARG A 317 -26.81 -11.94 6.95
CA ARG A 317 -25.92 -12.62 7.90
C ARG A 317 -26.08 -14.15 7.76
N PRO A 318 -25.04 -14.91 7.39
CA PRO A 318 -25.15 -16.36 7.33
C PRO A 318 -25.63 -16.89 8.68
N SER A 319 -26.64 -17.76 8.66
CA SER A 319 -27.13 -18.46 9.84
C SER A 319 -26.00 -19.33 10.40
N GLY A 320 -25.29 -18.82 11.41
CA GLY A 320 -24.12 -19.49 12.00
C GLY A 320 -23.08 -18.54 12.62
N LEU A 321 -23.06 -17.25 12.24
CA LEU A 321 -22.17 -16.27 12.86
C LEU A 321 -22.70 -15.86 14.24
N LYS A 322 -21.89 -16.10 15.28
CA LYS A 322 -22.26 -15.95 16.70
C LYS A 322 -22.19 -14.50 17.23
N SER A 323 -21.56 -13.58 16.52
CA SER A 323 -21.37 -12.19 16.98
C SER A 323 -22.68 -11.38 16.98
N HIS A 324 -22.76 -10.29 17.75
CA HIS A 324 -23.82 -9.30 17.59
C HIS A 324 -23.52 -8.32 16.44
N PHE A 325 -22.26 -8.18 16.05
CA PHE A 325 -21.79 -7.26 15.00
C PHE A 325 -21.70 -7.94 13.63
N SER A 326 -21.87 -7.18 12.55
CA SER A 326 -21.62 -7.64 11.18
C SER A 326 -20.19 -8.15 11.02
N PRO A 327 -19.92 -9.17 10.17
CA PRO A 327 -18.56 -9.64 9.93
C PRO A 327 -17.68 -8.55 9.30
N ILE A 328 -16.37 -8.61 9.52
CA ILE A 328 -15.40 -7.81 8.76
C ILE A 328 -15.36 -8.31 7.33
N ARG A 329 -15.67 -7.42 6.39
CA ARG A 329 -15.70 -7.72 4.95
C ARG A 329 -14.40 -7.26 4.30
N ILE A 330 -13.73 -8.20 3.66
CA ILE A 330 -12.44 -8.00 2.99
C ILE A 330 -12.60 -8.33 1.50
N VAL A 331 -12.05 -7.47 0.64
CA VAL A 331 -11.99 -7.73 -0.80
C VAL A 331 -10.55 -7.57 -1.29
N SER A 332 -10.00 -8.66 -1.82
CA SER A 332 -8.78 -8.64 -2.62
C SER A 332 -9.14 -8.29 -4.08
N LEU A 333 -8.47 -7.27 -4.63
CA LEU A 333 -8.66 -6.77 -5.99
C LEU A 333 -7.35 -6.78 -6.78
N HIS A 334 -7.34 -7.53 -7.86
CA HIS A 334 -6.23 -7.53 -8.82
C HIS A 334 -6.57 -6.58 -9.98
N TRP A 335 -5.87 -5.44 -10.06
CA TRP A 335 -6.34 -4.28 -10.84
C TRP A 335 -5.30 -3.19 -11.15
N GLY A 336 -5.68 -2.21 -11.96
CA GLY A 336 -4.86 -1.03 -12.20
C GLY A 336 -3.85 -1.25 -13.31
N ILE A 337 -2.73 -0.52 -13.23
CA ILE A 337 -1.70 -0.47 -14.27
C ILE A 337 -0.36 -0.85 -13.64
N GLU A 338 0.31 -1.83 -14.23
CA GLU A 338 1.66 -2.25 -13.84
C GLU A 338 2.61 -1.04 -13.73
N TYR A 339 3.35 -0.99 -12.62
CA TYR A 339 4.37 0.01 -12.30
C TYR A 339 3.89 1.46 -12.25
N SER A 340 2.57 1.70 -12.19
CA SER A 340 2.03 3.04 -11.91
C SER A 340 2.11 3.33 -10.42
N PRO A 341 2.82 4.38 -9.97
CA PRO A 341 2.95 4.70 -8.54
C PRO A 341 1.68 5.29 -7.93
N PHE A 342 0.70 5.65 -8.77
CA PHE A 342 -0.58 6.20 -8.34
C PHE A 342 -1.73 5.31 -8.80
N PRO A 343 -2.76 5.09 -7.96
CA PRO A 343 -3.96 4.40 -8.38
C PRO A 343 -4.73 5.27 -9.38
N THR A 344 -5.32 4.62 -10.39
CA THR A 344 -6.14 5.30 -11.40
C THR A 344 -7.43 5.87 -10.78
N PRO A 345 -8.07 6.86 -11.42
CA PRO A 345 -9.37 7.35 -10.97
C PRO A 345 -10.44 6.25 -10.83
N ASP A 346 -10.40 5.25 -11.71
CA ASP A 346 -11.32 4.10 -11.66
C ASP A 346 -11.03 3.18 -10.48
N GLN A 347 -9.75 2.91 -10.16
CA GLN A 347 -9.40 2.17 -8.94
C GLN A 347 -9.96 2.88 -7.71
N ARG A 348 -9.76 4.20 -7.60
CA ARG A 348 -10.28 5.01 -6.48
C ARG A 348 -11.80 4.95 -6.38
N LYS A 349 -12.49 5.12 -7.50
CA LYS A 349 -13.97 5.06 -7.57
C LYS A 349 -14.49 3.69 -7.14
N ILE A 350 -13.92 2.61 -7.65
CA ILE A 350 -14.30 1.24 -7.30
C ILE A 350 -14.06 0.99 -5.80
N ALA A 351 -12.88 1.33 -5.29
CA ALA A 351 -12.53 1.14 -3.88
C ALA A 351 -13.53 1.81 -2.94
N ARG A 352 -13.79 3.11 -3.16
CA ARG A 352 -14.72 3.90 -2.35
C ARG A 352 -16.15 3.37 -2.45
N THR A 353 -16.57 2.92 -3.63
CA THR A 353 -17.90 2.31 -3.81
C THR A 353 -18.06 1.00 -3.03
N LEU A 354 -16.99 0.20 -2.92
CA LEU A 354 -16.99 -1.00 -2.10
C LEU A 354 -17.13 -0.66 -0.62
N ILE A 355 -16.37 0.32 -0.13
CA ILE A 355 -16.50 0.80 1.26
C ILE A 355 -17.90 1.36 1.51
N ASP A 356 -18.45 2.15 0.57
CA ASP A 356 -19.83 2.67 0.63
C ASP A 356 -20.88 1.54 0.66
N SER A 357 -20.55 0.36 0.14
CA SER A 357 -21.38 -0.84 0.16
C SER A 357 -21.15 -1.73 1.40
N GLY A 358 -20.35 -1.26 2.37
CA GLY A 358 -20.10 -1.94 3.64
C GLY A 358 -18.85 -2.79 3.71
N VAL A 359 -17.96 -2.76 2.71
CA VAL A 359 -16.62 -3.39 2.81
C VAL A 359 -15.78 -2.62 3.83
N ASN A 360 -15.02 -3.33 4.66
CA ASN A 360 -14.14 -2.72 5.66
C ASN A 360 -12.70 -2.58 5.15
N ILE A 361 -12.23 -3.57 4.38
CA ILE A 361 -10.84 -3.66 3.92
C ILE A 361 -10.83 -3.97 2.42
N VAL A 362 -10.16 -3.13 1.64
CA VAL A 362 -9.82 -3.39 0.24
C VAL A 362 -8.31 -3.58 0.13
N ILE A 363 -7.88 -4.70 -0.47
CA ILE A 363 -6.47 -5.05 -0.65
C ILE A 363 -6.19 -5.17 -2.15
N GLY A 364 -5.36 -4.26 -2.66
CA GLY A 364 -4.99 -4.20 -4.07
C GLY A 364 -3.71 -4.96 -4.41
N HIS A 365 -3.69 -5.51 -5.60
CA HIS A 365 -2.63 -6.31 -6.23
C HIS A 365 -2.50 -5.93 -7.71
N HIS A 366 -1.44 -6.38 -8.40
CA HIS A 366 -1.15 -6.17 -9.85
C HIS A 366 -0.18 -5.04 -10.21
N PRO A 367 -0.21 -3.82 -9.62
CA PRO A 367 0.75 -2.78 -10.00
C PRO A 367 2.22 -3.19 -9.78
N HIS A 368 2.47 -4.26 -9.02
CA HIS A 368 3.79 -4.78 -8.65
C HIS A 368 4.69 -3.76 -7.93
N ILE A 369 4.11 -2.63 -7.50
CA ILE A 369 4.74 -1.63 -6.63
C ILE A 369 3.71 -1.14 -5.62
N PRO A 370 4.11 -0.81 -4.40
CA PRO A 370 3.18 -0.24 -3.42
C PRO A 370 2.61 1.09 -3.88
N GLN A 371 1.34 1.29 -3.57
CA GLN A 371 0.63 2.55 -3.77
C GLN A 371 0.19 3.10 -2.41
N GLY A 372 -0.25 4.37 -2.38
CA GLY A 372 -0.76 4.99 -1.16
C GLY A 372 -1.91 4.20 -0.52
N VAL A 373 -2.12 4.42 0.77
CA VAL A 373 -3.22 3.85 1.55
C VAL A 373 -4.22 4.95 1.87
N GLU A 374 -5.50 4.63 1.78
CA GLU A 374 -6.59 5.56 2.06
C GLU A 374 -7.46 5.02 3.18
N ILE A 375 -7.69 5.84 4.20
CA ILE A 375 -8.83 5.71 5.11
C ILE A 375 -9.98 6.48 4.48
N TYR A 376 -11.03 5.77 4.09
CA TYR A 376 -12.25 6.38 3.55
C TYR A 376 -13.42 5.95 4.43
N LYS A 377 -14.06 6.91 5.11
CA LYS A 377 -15.06 6.66 6.15
C LYS A 377 -14.51 5.75 7.25
N GLU A 378 -15.14 4.59 7.49
CA GLU A 378 -14.74 3.61 8.50
C GLU A 378 -13.94 2.44 7.90
N GLY A 379 -13.57 2.52 6.61
CA GLY A 379 -12.84 1.48 5.89
C GLY A 379 -11.43 1.90 5.48
N VAL A 380 -10.60 0.90 5.16
CA VAL A 380 -9.23 1.09 4.68
C VAL A 380 -9.07 0.50 3.28
N ILE A 381 -8.35 1.22 2.43
CA ILE A 381 -8.03 0.85 1.05
C ILE A 381 -6.51 0.84 0.90
N LEU A 382 -5.94 -0.33 0.65
CA LEU A 382 -4.54 -0.49 0.26
C LEU A 382 -4.53 -0.66 -1.25
N TYR A 383 -4.21 0.39 -2.01
CA TYR A 383 -4.36 0.36 -3.48
C TYR A 383 -3.43 -0.65 -4.17
N SER A 384 -2.24 -0.85 -3.61
CA SER A 384 -1.36 -1.97 -3.93
C SER A 384 -0.37 -2.21 -2.80
N LEU A 385 -0.17 -3.48 -2.43
CA LEU A 385 0.92 -3.89 -1.52
C LEU A 385 2.26 -4.12 -2.24
N GLY A 386 2.26 -4.11 -3.57
CA GLY A 386 3.39 -4.58 -4.38
C GLY A 386 3.57 -6.10 -4.28
N ASN A 387 4.82 -6.54 -4.27
CA ASN A 387 5.21 -7.94 -4.36
C ASN A 387 5.61 -8.54 -3.00
N LEU A 388 5.22 -9.77 -2.71
CA LEU A 388 5.76 -10.55 -1.61
C LEU A 388 6.92 -11.45 -2.05
N ILE A 389 6.67 -12.32 -3.05
CA ILE A 389 7.66 -13.23 -3.65
C ILE A 389 7.69 -12.92 -5.13
N PHE A 390 8.75 -12.28 -5.64
CA PHE A 390 8.77 -11.86 -7.05
C PHE A 390 10.20 -11.74 -7.57
N GLY A 391 10.50 -12.45 -8.66
CA GLY A 391 11.86 -12.62 -9.17
C GLY A 391 12.29 -11.63 -10.25
N SER A 392 11.54 -10.54 -10.44
CA SER A 392 11.80 -9.61 -11.55
C SER A 392 13.01 -8.74 -11.28
N ARG A 393 13.89 -8.64 -12.28
CA ARG A 393 15.05 -7.75 -12.29
C ARG A 393 14.74 -6.36 -12.86
N ASN A 394 13.47 -5.94 -12.82
CA ASN A 394 13.05 -4.62 -13.28
C ASN A 394 13.56 -3.53 -12.32
N SER A 395 14.33 -2.57 -12.82
CA SER A 395 14.92 -1.47 -12.03
C SER A 395 13.90 -0.48 -11.48
N TYR A 396 12.65 -0.51 -11.95
CA TYR A 396 11.56 0.29 -11.40
C TYR A 396 10.99 -0.27 -10.10
N LEU A 397 11.30 -1.53 -9.75
CA LEU A 397 10.84 -2.15 -8.52
C LEU A 397 11.58 -1.61 -7.29
N ASN A 398 10.79 -1.24 -6.29
CA ASN A 398 11.26 -0.76 -4.99
C ASN A 398 10.86 -1.75 -3.87
N HIS A 399 10.97 -1.36 -2.61
CA HIS A 399 10.42 -2.13 -1.48
C HIS A 399 8.92 -2.35 -1.63
N ASN A 400 8.43 -3.37 -0.93
CA ASN A 400 7.03 -3.74 -0.90
C ASN A 400 6.46 -3.61 0.51
N LEU A 401 5.16 -3.83 0.67
CA LEU A 401 4.49 -3.77 1.96
C LEU A 401 3.86 -5.11 2.33
N VAL A 402 3.91 -5.42 3.62
CA VAL A 402 2.99 -6.34 4.29
C VAL A 402 2.09 -5.50 5.18
N ALA A 403 0.80 -5.84 5.23
CA ALA A 403 -0.16 -5.20 6.14
C ALA A 403 -0.61 -6.18 7.21
N ILE A 404 -0.73 -5.70 8.46
CA ILE A 404 -1.31 -6.44 9.58
C ILE A 404 -2.53 -5.66 10.07
N PHE A 405 -3.70 -6.31 10.01
CA PHE A 405 -4.97 -5.77 10.47
C PHE A 405 -5.25 -6.24 11.89
N HIS A 406 -5.45 -5.28 12.79
CA HIS A 406 -5.80 -5.53 14.18
C HIS A 406 -7.32 -5.45 14.31
N ILE A 407 -7.96 -6.61 14.48
CA ILE A 407 -9.41 -6.73 14.49
C ILE A 407 -9.87 -7.28 15.82
N ARG A 408 -10.72 -6.52 16.51
CA ARG A 408 -11.31 -6.90 17.80
C ARG A 408 -12.82 -7.03 17.67
N ARG A 409 -13.39 -8.20 17.98
CA ARG A 409 -14.85 -8.43 17.97
C ARG A 409 -15.56 -7.80 16.75
N ASN A 410 -15.09 -8.08 15.54
CA ASN A 410 -15.58 -7.51 14.27
C ASN A 410 -15.38 -5.99 14.07
N ARG A 411 -14.43 -5.40 14.77
CA ARG A 411 -14.03 -3.99 14.60
C ARG A 411 -12.58 -3.91 14.16
N LEU A 412 -12.32 -3.26 13.03
CA LEU A 412 -10.97 -2.92 12.61
C LEU A 412 -10.50 -1.72 13.43
N GLU A 413 -9.51 -1.93 14.30
CA GLU A 413 -8.99 -0.87 15.19
C GLU A 413 -7.77 -0.17 14.59
N ARG A 414 -6.90 -0.95 13.95
CA ARG A 414 -5.62 -0.47 13.45
C ARG A 414 -5.14 -1.27 12.23
N VAL A 415 -4.41 -0.59 11.35
CA VAL A 415 -3.57 -1.22 10.33
C VAL A 415 -2.11 -0.89 10.61
N GLU A 416 -1.28 -1.91 10.54
CA GLU A 416 0.17 -1.80 10.62
C GLU A 416 0.77 -2.13 9.25
N LEU A 417 1.67 -1.28 8.76
CA LEU A 417 2.39 -1.46 7.50
C LEU A 417 3.85 -1.75 7.79
N VAL A 418 4.34 -2.87 7.25
CA VAL A 418 5.72 -3.33 7.42
C VAL A 418 6.40 -3.35 6.05
N PRO A 419 7.47 -2.57 5.86
CA PRO A 419 8.20 -2.57 4.61
C PRO A 419 9.04 -3.83 4.49
N ILE A 420 9.00 -4.46 3.32
CA ILE A 420 9.79 -5.64 2.99
C ILE A 420 10.69 -5.37 1.78
N PHE A 421 11.85 -6.00 1.80
CA PHE A 421 12.86 -5.83 0.78
C PHE A 421 12.40 -6.47 -0.53
N GLY A 422 12.29 -5.65 -1.59
CA GLY A 422 11.97 -6.10 -2.94
C GLY A 422 12.57 -5.23 -4.04
N LYS A 423 13.52 -4.35 -3.68
CA LYS A 423 14.34 -3.61 -4.64
C LYS A 423 15.10 -4.58 -5.53
N PHE A 424 15.48 -4.11 -6.72
CA PHE A 424 16.38 -4.80 -7.62
C PHE A 424 17.58 -5.42 -6.89
N GLN A 425 17.75 -6.73 -7.03
CA GLN A 425 18.87 -7.48 -6.45
C GLN A 425 19.82 -7.91 -7.57
N LYS A 426 21.10 -7.55 -7.43
CA LYS A 426 22.16 -8.16 -8.27
C LYS A 426 22.45 -9.61 -7.87
N GLU A 427 22.09 -9.95 -6.63
CA GLU A 427 22.35 -11.25 -6.00
C GLU A 427 21.07 -12.11 -5.93
N ASP A 428 21.07 -13.14 -5.09
CA ASP A 428 19.92 -14.03 -4.88
C ASP A 428 18.72 -13.25 -4.35
N HIS A 429 17.53 -13.47 -4.92
CA HIS A 429 16.30 -12.82 -4.45
C HIS A 429 15.90 -13.36 -3.07
N ARG A 430 16.26 -12.61 -2.01
CA ARG A 430 15.90 -12.93 -0.63
C ARG A 430 15.10 -11.79 -0.02
N ILE A 431 13.93 -12.13 0.50
CA ILE A 431 12.98 -11.19 1.06
C ILE A 431 13.12 -11.18 2.58
N ARG A 432 13.10 -9.97 3.15
CA ARG A 432 13.25 -9.70 4.58
C ARG A 432 12.56 -8.38 4.93
N PRO A 433 12.18 -8.13 6.19
CA PRO A 433 11.81 -6.79 6.62
C PRO A 433 12.94 -5.78 6.32
N VAL A 434 12.54 -4.58 5.91
CA VAL A 434 13.44 -3.42 5.82
C VAL A 434 13.55 -2.81 7.21
N THR A 435 14.74 -2.32 7.58
CA THR A 435 14.99 -1.76 8.92
C THR A 435 15.78 -0.46 8.86
N GLY A 436 15.77 0.28 9.97
CA GLY A 436 16.54 1.51 10.15
C GLY A 436 16.06 2.64 9.24
N GLN A 437 16.99 3.48 8.83
CA GLN A 437 16.72 4.65 7.99
C GLN A 437 16.05 4.28 6.66
N GLU A 438 16.44 3.16 6.04
CA GLU A 438 15.84 2.71 4.77
C GLU A 438 14.33 2.43 4.92
N ALA A 439 13.93 1.83 6.05
CA ALA A 439 12.51 1.59 6.34
C ALA A 439 11.75 2.90 6.55
N GLN A 440 12.33 3.83 7.31
CA GLN A 440 11.70 5.12 7.62
C GLN A 440 11.52 5.99 6.37
N GLU A 441 12.55 6.07 5.52
CA GLU A 441 12.49 6.81 4.25
C GLU A 441 11.38 6.24 3.35
N PHE A 442 11.34 4.92 3.19
CA PHE A 442 10.32 4.28 2.38
C PHE A 442 8.90 4.46 2.97
N LEU A 443 8.73 4.34 4.30
CA LEU A 443 7.44 4.60 4.93
C LEU A 443 7.00 6.06 4.82
N HIS A 444 7.93 7.01 4.82
CA HIS A 444 7.62 8.41 4.51
C HIS A 444 7.19 8.60 3.06
N GLU A 445 7.76 7.87 2.09
CA GLU A 445 7.26 7.89 0.71
C GLU A 445 5.80 7.42 0.64
N ILE A 446 5.46 6.30 1.30
CA ILE A 446 4.07 5.83 1.36
C ILE A 446 3.17 6.85 2.08
N ALA A 447 3.66 7.50 3.15
CA ALA A 447 2.91 8.56 3.84
C ALA A 447 2.59 9.73 2.92
N VAL A 448 3.55 10.16 2.09
CA VAL A 448 3.34 11.23 1.10
C VAL A 448 2.31 10.82 0.04
N LEU A 449 2.38 9.59 -0.47
CA LEU A 449 1.37 9.06 -1.40
C LEU A 449 -0.02 9.00 -0.76
N SER A 450 -0.08 8.72 0.54
CA SER A 450 -1.34 8.55 1.29
C SER A 450 -1.96 9.87 1.71
N ALA A 451 -1.15 10.91 1.87
CA ALA A 451 -1.61 12.27 2.14
C ALA A 451 -2.46 12.85 1.00
N GLU A 452 -2.35 12.34 -0.23
CA GLU A 452 -3.25 12.67 -1.35
C GLU A 452 -4.72 12.29 -1.05
N PHE A 453 -4.93 11.38 -0.10
CA PHE A 453 -6.24 10.90 0.35
C PHE A 453 -6.59 11.37 1.76
N ASP A 454 -5.94 12.44 2.25
CA ASP A 454 -6.08 12.94 3.62
C ASP A 454 -5.78 11.89 4.71
N THR A 455 -5.01 10.85 4.36
CA THR A 455 -4.63 9.77 5.28
C THR A 455 -3.24 10.02 5.83
N GLN A 456 -3.13 9.98 7.16
CA GLN A 456 -1.88 10.19 7.89
C GLN A 456 -1.42 8.93 8.59
N PHE A 457 -0.10 8.77 8.70
CA PHE A 457 0.53 7.64 9.37
C PHE A 457 1.30 8.10 10.59
N ARG A 458 1.33 7.25 11.61
CA ARG A 458 2.34 7.33 12.66
C ARG A 458 3.45 6.34 12.32
N VAL A 459 4.64 6.85 11.99
CA VAL A 459 5.82 6.00 11.75
C VAL A 459 6.58 5.84 13.05
N GLU A 460 6.78 4.59 13.48
CA GLU A 460 7.55 4.25 14.68
C GLU A 460 8.53 3.12 14.36
N GLY A 461 9.82 3.41 14.52
CA GLY A 461 10.89 2.47 14.19
C GLY A 461 10.85 2.08 12.71
N ASN A 462 10.53 0.81 12.45
CA ASN A 462 10.52 0.22 11.10
C ASN A 462 9.10 0.02 10.54
N ARG A 463 8.09 0.61 11.17
CA ARG A 463 6.68 0.34 10.87
C ARG A 463 5.85 1.62 10.82
N ALA A 464 4.75 1.58 10.07
CA ALA A 464 3.77 2.65 10.06
C ALA A 464 2.42 2.14 10.57
N PHE A 465 1.73 2.99 11.33
CA PHE A 465 0.48 2.68 12.00
C PHE A 465 -0.62 3.64 11.55
N LEU A 466 -1.77 3.07 11.23
CA LEU A 466 -3.00 3.76 10.90
C LEU A 466 -4.04 3.35 11.95
N ASP A 467 -4.36 4.26 12.86
CA ASP A 467 -5.43 4.06 13.83
C ASP A 467 -6.75 4.51 13.18
N LEU A 468 -7.74 3.62 13.07
CA LEU A 468 -9.01 3.99 12.45
C LEU A 468 -9.84 4.82 13.44
N PRO A 469 -10.58 5.84 12.95
CA PRO A 469 -11.45 6.64 13.80
C PRO A 469 -12.52 5.75 14.42
N THR A 470 -12.31 5.43 15.69
CA THR A 470 -13.30 4.73 16.48
C THR A 470 -14.35 5.75 16.91
N ASN A 471 -15.60 5.60 16.47
CA ASN A 471 -16.72 6.10 17.24
C ASN A 471 -16.71 5.33 18.57
N SER A 472 -15.88 5.80 19.51
CA SER A 472 -15.95 5.37 20.90
C SER A 472 -17.03 6.23 21.54
N PRO A 473 -17.99 5.65 22.29
CA PRO A 473 -18.87 6.43 23.14
C PRO A 473 -18.09 7.23 24.22
N LEU A 474 -16.78 7.00 24.35
CA LEU A 474 -15.88 7.65 25.30
C LEU A 474 -15.00 8.75 24.69
N THR A 475 -15.11 9.06 23.39
CA THR A 475 -14.46 10.27 22.84
C THR A 475 -15.46 11.43 22.94
N PRO A 476 -15.20 12.48 23.76
CA PRO A 476 -16.05 13.65 23.76
C PRO A 476 -16.03 14.24 22.35
N ALA A 477 -17.20 14.36 21.73
CA ALA A 477 -17.36 15.04 20.46
C ALA A 477 -16.66 16.40 20.55
N SER A 478 -15.54 16.56 19.84
CA SER A 478 -14.88 17.85 19.75
C SER A 478 -15.92 18.81 19.18
N ARG A 479 -16.20 19.87 19.94
CA ARG A 479 -17.13 20.93 19.58
C ARG A 479 -16.77 21.42 18.18
N ARG A 480 -17.54 21.00 17.16
CA ARG A 480 -17.66 21.76 15.92
C ARG A 480 -18.18 23.13 16.32
N LYS A 481 -17.29 24.13 16.32
CA LYS A 481 -17.69 25.53 16.42
C LYS A 481 -18.65 25.80 15.25
N ARG A 482 -19.84 26.29 15.62
CA ARG A 482 -20.85 26.80 14.71
C ARG A 482 -20.33 27.98 13.92
#